data_AF-K0SRJ8-F1
#
_entry.id   AF-K0SRJ8-F1
#
_cell.length_a   1.000
_cell.length_b   1.000
_cell.length_c   1.000
_cell.angle_alpha   90.00
_cell.angle_beta   90.00
_cell.angle_gamma   90.00
#
_symmetry.space_group_name_H-M   'P 1'
#
loop_
_entity.id
_entity.type
_entity.pdbx_description
1 polymer ?
#
loop_
_entity_poly.entity_id
_entity_poly.type
_entity_poly.pdbx_seq_one_letter_code
_entity_poly.pdbx_strand_id
1 'polypeptide(L)'
;MLRKEHRLRSSASPPQCHQMSQQSMAFEKALMDPASDVSRFLLRGMTEDTMQSMGTMGAGWYAICLEPMAYAIFGECLIVVKGLLFEKQGRLKSTLQGALFTAATWVFECMMFVALACNIFLALWASGFWMFSLIMNSRNSDYCYNCGTVLTYLQSLLMIMIQLVQFGLFIAAFFNMRPYWVETYVAWAVIFTIYFSGNSYFGQHFCTLAPLEFFHFPLLVQLTTSPQDVLVPRRREKLRKLAFSRARFLEHRALSESAQRMNTNESEISMVTIKELLQNAKMNMGLHDYDTSSIENRLEADLFLKVAHLHGRSVECLSNYMPLRLAEEVHHILGTKCES
;
A
#
# COMPACT_ATOMS: atom_id res chain seq x y z
N MET A 1 19.63 -38.84 -62.97
CA MET A 1 20.45 -38.67 -61.75
C MET A 1 20.69 -37.17 -61.60
N LEU A 2 20.29 -36.40 -60.58
CA LEU A 2 19.84 -36.65 -59.22
C LEU A 2 18.93 -35.46 -58.83
N ARG A 3 17.72 -35.74 -58.32
CA ARG A 3 16.88 -34.78 -57.58
C ARG A 3 17.50 -34.60 -56.18
N LYS A 4 17.77 -33.36 -55.76
CA LYS A 4 18.02 -33.01 -54.35
C LYS A 4 16.85 -32.18 -53.84
N GLU A 5 15.99 -32.84 -53.07
CA GLU A 5 14.98 -32.19 -52.22
C GLU A 5 15.67 -31.60 -50.99
N HIS A 6 15.65 -30.27 -50.85
CA HIS A 6 15.97 -29.61 -49.58
C HIS A 6 14.66 -29.21 -48.90
N ARG A 7 14.27 -29.97 -47.87
CA ARG A 7 13.20 -29.61 -46.94
C ARG A 7 13.69 -28.47 -46.04
N LEU A 8 13.17 -27.26 -46.25
CA LEU A 8 13.22 -26.17 -45.28
C LEU A 8 12.18 -26.44 -44.19
N ARG A 9 12.64 -26.89 -43.01
CA ARG A 9 11.85 -26.83 -41.78
C ARG A 9 11.85 -25.38 -41.30
N SER A 10 10.73 -24.68 -41.47
CA SER A 10 10.47 -23.41 -40.80
C SER A 10 10.23 -23.66 -39.31
N SER A 11 11.18 -23.31 -38.45
CA SER A 11 10.95 -23.17 -37.01
C SER A 11 10.16 -21.89 -36.78
N ALA A 12 8.83 -21.99 -36.78
CA ALA A 12 7.98 -20.91 -36.31
C ALA A 12 8.20 -20.74 -34.80
N SER A 13 8.72 -19.58 -34.38
CA SER A 13 8.69 -19.17 -32.99
C SER A 13 7.23 -19.03 -32.54
N PRO A 14 6.85 -19.55 -31.36
CA PRO A 14 5.48 -19.45 -30.89
C PRO A 14 5.09 -17.97 -30.69
N PRO A 15 3.81 -17.61 -30.90
CA PRO A 15 3.34 -16.24 -30.73
C PRO A 15 3.62 -15.76 -29.30
N GLN A 16 4.23 -14.58 -29.16
CA GLN A 16 4.64 -13.95 -27.89
C GLN A 16 3.52 -13.87 -26.84
N CYS A 17 2.25 -13.86 -27.27
CA CYS A 17 1.09 -13.86 -26.39
C CYS A 17 0.97 -15.15 -25.55
N HIS A 18 1.39 -16.31 -26.08
CA HIS A 18 1.43 -17.56 -25.31
C HIS A 18 2.60 -17.63 -24.32
N GLN A 19 3.71 -16.95 -24.61
CA GLN A 19 4.85 -16.89 -23.67
C GLN A 19 4.54 -16.01 -22.45
N MET A 20 3.84 -14.88 -22.63
CA MET A 20 3.42 -14.05 -21.48
C MET A 20 2.40 -14.76 -20.58
N SER A 21 1.44 -15.50 -21.16
CA SER A 21 0.50 -16.31 -20.39
C SER A 21 1.18 -17.43 -19.59
N GLN A 22 2.22 -18.06 -20.16
CA GLN A 22 2.98 -19.10 -19.45
C GLN A 22 3.89 -18.53 -18.35
N GLN A 23 4.48 -17.34 -18.55
CA GLN A 23 5.29 -16.67 -17.52
C GLN A 23 4.42 -16.18 -16.35
N SER A 24 3.25 -15.60 -16.64
CA SER A 24 2.28 -15.22 -15.60
C SER A 24 1.83 -16.41 -14.76
N MET A 25 1.48 -17.54 -15.39
CA MET A 25 1.10 -18.76 -14.66
C MET A 25 2.28 -19.38 -13.88
N ALA A 26 3.50 -19.30 -14.41
CA ALA A 26 4.68 -19.80 -13.71
C ALA A 26 5.03 -18.96 -12.47
N PHE A 27 4.85 -17.63 -12.56
CA PHE A 27 5.07 -16.71 -11.46
C PHE A 27 3.99 -16.87 -10.38
N GLU A 28 2.72 -16.96 -10.76
CA GLU A 28 1.60 -17.21 -9.85
C GLU A 28 1.77 -18.57 -9.12
N LYS A 29 2.20 -19.60 -9.85
CA LYS A 29 2.53 -20.91 -9.27
C LYS A 29 3.73 -20.85 -8.32
N ALA A 30 4.73 -20.03 -8.63
CA ALA A 30 5.89 -19.80 -7.76
C ALA A 30 5.57 -18.92 -6.54
N LEU A 31 4.51 -18.11 -6.57
CA LEU A 31 4.02 -17.35 -5.41
C LEU A 31 3.18 -18.22 -4.47
N MET A 32 2.40 -19.14 -5.04
CA MET A 32 1.58 -20.10 -4.31
C MET A 32 2.37 -21.27 -3.71
N ASP A 33 3.61 -21.50 -4.19
CA ASP A 33 4.48 -22.54 -3.65
C ASP A 33 5.29 -22.02 -2.43
N PRO A 34 5.04 -22.52 -1.21
CA PRO A 34 5.74 -22.08 0.00
C PRO A 34 7.23 -22.48 0.02
N ALA A 35 7.66 -23.39 -0.87
CA ALA A 35 9.06 -23.77 -1.01
C ALA A 35 9.84 -22.87 -1.99
N SER A 36 9.13 -22.07 -2.79
CA SER A 36 9.72 -21.16 -3.78
C SER A 36 10.54 -20.06 -3.12
N ASP A 37 11.73 -19.80 -3.65
CA ASP A 37 12.58 -18.71 -3.18
C ASP A 37 11.91 -17.33 -3.37
N VAL A 38 11.03 -17.19 -4.36
CA VAL A 38 10.24 -15.96 -4.59
C VAL A 38 9.20 -15.77 -3.48
N SER A 39 8.49 -16.82 -3.09
CA SER A 39 7.51 -16.74 -2.00
C SER A 39 8.23 -16.52 -0.66
N ARG A 40 9.35 -17.21 -0.40
CA ARG A 40 10.16 -17.03 0.81
C ARG A 40 10.82 -15.66 0.90
N PHE A 41 11.21 -15.05 -0.22
CA PHE A 41 11.77 -13.71 -0.27
C PHE A 41 10.71 -12.63 -0.04
N LEU A 42 9.51 -12.79 -0.62
CA LEU A 42 8.41 -11.82 -0.54
C LEU A 42 7.55 -11.96 0.73
N LEU A 43 7.48 -13.15 1.33
CA LEU A 43 6.53 -13.51 2.40
C LEU A 43 7.22 -13.94 3.69
N ARG A 44 8.51 -13.63 3.86
CA ARG A 44 9.26 -13.95 5.08
C ARG A 44 8.57 -13.29 6.28
N GLY A 45 7.95 -14.10 7.15
CA GLY A 45 7.23 -13.67 8.35
C GLY A 45 5.69 -13.65 8.26
N MET A 46 5.08 -14.15 7.18
CA MET A 46 3.62 -14.30 7.08
C MET A 46 3.15 -15.73 7.38
N THR A 47 2.09 -15.88 8.17
CA THR A 47 1.42 -17.18 8.43
C THR A 47 0.42 -17.52 7.32
N GLU A 48 0.11 -18.80 7.15
CA GLU A 48 -0.76 -19.37 6.11
C GLU A 48 -2.19 -18.75 6.11
N ASP A 49 -2.69 -18.40 7.30
CA ASP A 49 -3.98 -17.70 7.48
C ASP A 49 -3.95 -16.26 6.91
N THR A 50 -2.80 -15.60 6.98
CA THR A 50 -2.62 -14.25 6.42
C THR A 50 -2.65 -14.29 4.90
N MET A 51 -2.09 -15.36 4.31
CA MET A 51 -2.05 -15.65 2.87
C MET A 51 -3.45 -15.88 2.27
N GLN A 52 -4.30 -16.68 2.91
CA GLN A 52 -5.69 -16.87 2.45
C GLN A 52 -6.49 -15.56 2.46
N SER A 53 -6.19 -14.66 3.40
CA SER A 53 -6.86 -13.36 3.53
C SER A 53 -6.48 -12.36 2.41
N MET A 54 -5.28 -12.48 1.82
CA MET A 54 -4.81 -11.65 0.71
C MET A 54 -5.25 -12.20 -0.67
N GLY A 55 -5.57 -13.49 -0.74
CA GLY A 55 -5.98 -14.17 -1.98
C GLY A 55 -7.30 -13.69 -2.59
N THR A 56 -8.12 -12.92 -1.87
CA THR A 56 -9.46 -12.52 -2.33
C THR A 56 -9.55 -11.14 -2.96
N MET A 57 -8.55 -10.25 -2.79
CA MET A 57 -8.58 -8.89 -3.40
C MET A 57 -7.22 -8.32 -3.84
N GLY A 58 -6.07 -8.89 -3.42
CA GLY A 58 -4.76 -8.25 -3.61
C GLY A 58 -3.92 -8.74 -4.80
N ALA A 59 -4.01 -10.02 -5.18
CA ALA A 59 -3.07 -10.63 -6.14
C ALA A 59 -3.13 -10.01 -7.55
N GLY A 60 -4.33 -9.64 -8.02
CA GLY A 60 -4.52 -9.02 -9.33
C GLY A 60 -3.86 -7.64 -9.45
N TRP A 61 -3.90 -6.82 -8.39
CA TRP A 61 -3.31 -5.48 -8.41
C TRP A 61 -1.77 -5.52 -8.36
N TYR A 62 -1.20 -6.44 -7.60
CA TYR A 62 0.25 -6.63 -7.56
C TYR A 62 0.82 -7.08 -8.90
N ALA A 63 0.17 -8.04 -9.59
CA ALA A 63 0.59 -8.51 -10.91
C ALA A 63 0.45 -7.42 -11.99
N ILE A 64 -0.62 -6.61 -11.93
CA ILE A 64 -0.87 -5.52 -12.89
C ILE A 64 0.12 -4.35 -12.69
N CYS A 65 0.62 -4.11 -11.47
CA CYS A 65 1.50 -2.97 -11.21
C CYS A 65 3.00 -3.29 -11.28
N LEU A 66 3.46 -4.47 -10.87
CA LEU A 66 4.91 -4.75 -10.82
C LEU A 66 5.55 -4.95 -12.20
N GLU A 67 4.89 -5.67 -13.11
CA GLU A 67 5.48 -5.97 -14.43
C GLU A 67 5.52 -4.75 -15.37
N PRO A 68 4.49 -3.88 -15.46
CA PRO A 68 4.55 -2.74 -16.37
C PRO A 68 5.34 -1.55 -15.81
N MET A 69 5.42 -1.35 -14.49
CA MET A 69 6.03 -0.14 -13.91
C MET A 69 7.54 -0.11 -13.96
N ALA A 70 8.21 -1.24 -13.70
CA ALA A 70 9.66 -1.29 -13.82
C ALA A 70 10.11 -0.98 -15.25
N TYR A 71 9.37 -1.47 -16.25
CA TYR A 71 9.64 -1.22 -17.67
C TYR A 71 9.15 0.15 -18.15
N ALA A 72 8.07 0.71 -17.60
CA ALA A 72 7.59 2.04 -17.95
C ALA A 72 8.51 3.14 -17.41
N ILE A 73 8.94 3.05 -16.15
CA ILE A 73 9.87 4.02 -15.54
C ILE A 73 11.25 3.94 -16.22
N PHE A 74 11.78 2.73 -16.50
CA PHE A 74 13.03 2.59 -17.26
C PHE A 74 12.89 3.00 -18.73
N GLY A 75 11.77 2.66 -19.35
CA GLY A 75 11.46 2.98 -20.74
C GLY A 75 11.34 4.48 -20.96
N GLU A 76 10.77 5.22 -20.02
CA GLU A 76 10.60 6.67 -20.11
C GLU A 76 11.88 7.44 -19.85
N CYS A 77 12.70 7.02 -18.89
CA CYS A 77 14.06 7.55 -18.74
C CYS A 77 14.87 7.36 -20.03
N LEU A 78 14.73 6.21 -20.70
CA LEU A 78 15.38 5.95 -22.00
C LEU A 78 14.79 6.80 -23.15
N ILE A 79 13.49 7.11 -23.11
CA ILE A 79 12.82 7.95 -24.13
C ILE A 79 13.20 9.43 -23.94
N VAL A 80 13.32 9.93 -22.71
CA VAL A 80 13.83 11.29 -22.44
C VAL A 80 15.29 11.43 -22.90
N VAL A 81 16.11 10.41 -22.67
CA VAL A 81 17.48 10.34 -23.19
C VAL A 81 17.50 10.27 -24.73
N LYS A 82 16.56 9.56 -25.36
CA LYS A 82 16.42 9.56 -26.83
C LYS A 82 15.92 10.90 -27.39
N GLY A 83 15.06 11.61 -26.69
CA GLY A 83 14.63 12.97 -27.04
C GLY A 83 15.79 13.96 -27.05
N LEU A 84 16.64 13.91 -26.01
CA LEU A 84 17.90 14.67 -25.94
C LEU A 84 18.90 14.26 -27.04
N LEU A 85 18.93 12.99 -27.44
CA LEU A 85 19.77 12.52 -28.56
C LEU A 85 19.23 12.95 -29.92
N PHE A 86 17.90 13.07 -30.08
CA PHE A 86 17.27 13.57 -31.30
C PHE A 86 17.60 15.04 -31.56
N GLU A 87 17.72 15.84 -30.49
CA GLU A 87 18.18 17.23 -30.53
C GLU A 87 19.60 17.36 -31.14
N LYS A 88 20.46 16.34 -30.96
CA LYS A 88 21.78 16.27 -31.62
C LYS A 88 21.70 15.91 -33.11
N GLN A 89 20.71 15.12 -33.54
CA GLN A 89 20.52 14.77 -34.95
C GLN A 89 19.84 15.89 -35.76
N GLY A 90 19.09 16.78 -35.12
CA GLY A 90 18.51 17.98 -35.75
C GLY A 90 19.55 18.96 -36.31
N ARG A 91 20.76 19.03 -35.74
CA ARG A 91 21.88 19.81 -36.30
C ARG A 91 22.41 19.27 -37.63
N LEU A 92 22.03 18.04 -38.02
CA LEU A 92 22.42 17.42 -39.29
C LEU A 92 21.38 17.65 -40.42
N LYS A 93 20.19 18.21 -40.11
CA LYS A 93 19.12 18.48 -41.08
C LYS A 93 19.30 19.77 -41.90
N SER A 94 20.42 20.48 -41.75
CA SER A 94 20.68 21.73 -42.49
C SER A 94 20.90 21.56 -44.00
N THR A 95 20.74 20.35 -44.55
CA THR A 95 21.17 20.05 -45.93
C THR A 95 20.08 19.61 -46.92
N LEU A 96 18.81 19.41 -46.51
CA LEU A 96 17.76 19.00 -47.46
C LEU A 96 16.49 19.84 -47.32
N GLN A 97 16.29 20.76 -48.27
CA GLN A 97 15.41 21.92 -48.14
C GLN A 97 14.18 21.77 -49.05
N GLY A 98 13.00 21.60 -48.44
CA GLY A 98 11.70 21.70 -49.11
C GLY A 98 10.60 22.04 -48.11
N ALA A 99 9.81 23.09 -48.38
CA ALA A 99 8.82 23.64 -47.42
C ALA A 99 7.75 22.63 -46.94
N LEU A 100 7.37 21.68 -47.79
CA LEU A 100 6.42 20.60 -47.46
C LEU A 100 7.03 19.59 -46.48
N PHE A 101 8.33 19.30 -46.62
CA PHE A 101 9.05 18.43 -45.71
C PHE A 101 9.19 19.08 -44.32
N THR A 102 9.33 20.40 -44.28
CA THR A 102 9.43 21.14 -43.02
C THR A 102 8.10 21.14 -42.25
N ALA A 103 6.97 21.43 -42.91
CA ALA A 103 5.65 21.38 -42.26
C ALA A 103 5.29 20.00 -41.68
N ALA A 104 5.51 18.94 -42.45
CA ALA A 104 5.24 17.57 -41.99
C ALA A 104 6.16 17.16 -40.81
N THR A 105 7.39 17.65 -40.80
CA THR A 105 8.36 17.38 -39.73
C THR A 105 7.90 17.96 -38.39
N TRP A 106 7.39 19.19 -38.36
CA TRP A 106 6.99 19.84 -37.10
C TRP A 106 5.72 19.23 -36.50
N VAL A 107 4.74 18.89 -37.35
CA VAL A 107 3.53 18.18 -36.90
C VAL A 107 3.93 16.83 -36.29
N PHE A 108 4.85 16.10 -36.93
CA PHE A 108 5.38 14.85 -36.39
C PHE A 108 6.12 15.05 -35.06
N GLU A 109 6.94 16.09 -34.93
CA GLU A 109 7.64 16.44 -33.69
C GLU A 109 6.65 16.78 -32.56
N CYS A 110 5.57 17.50 -32.85
CA CYS A 110 4.50 17.78 -31.90
C CYS A 110 3.76 16.51 -31.46
N MET A 111 3.40 15.63 -32.41
CA MET A 111 2.76 14.35 -32.09
C MET A 111 3.64 13.46 -31.22
N MET A 112 4.94 13.37 -31.54
CA MET A 112 5.91 12.60 -30.74
C MET A 112 6.06 13.18 -29.34
N PHE A 113 6.10 14.51 -29.21
CA PHE A 113 6.16 15.17 -27.92
C PHE A 113 4.91 14.89 -27.07
N VAL A 114 3.72 14.99 -27.66
CA VAL A 114 2.45 14.68 -27.00
C VAL A 114 2.41 13.21 -26.56
N ALA A 115 2.79 12.28 -27.44
CA ALA A 115 2.83 10.84 -27.11
C ALA A 115 3.78 10.55 -25.93
N LEU A 116 4.94 11.21 -25.92
CA LEU A 116 5.91 11.12 -24.83
C LEU A 116 5.34 11.66 -23.52
N ALA A 117 4.68 12.82 -23.55
CA ALA A 117 4.01 13.38 -22.37
C ALA A 117 2.89 12.47 -21.85
N CYS A 118 2.07 11.89 -22.73
CA CYS A 118 1.02 10.94 -22.38
C CYS A 118 1.58 9.73 -21.62
N ASN A 119 2.66 9.13 -22.15
CA ASN A 119 3.31 8.00 -21.50
C ASN A 119 3.80 8.42 -20.11
N ILE A 120 4.54 9.52 -20.00
CA ILE A 120 5.10 9.98 -18.72
C ILE A 120 4.02 10.17 -17.66
N PHE A 121 2.92 10.84 -17.99
CA PHE A 121 1.82 10.97 -17.05
C PHE A 121 1.18 9.62 -16.72
N LEU A 122 1.01 8.73 -17.70
CA LEU A 122 0.46 7.39 -17.44
C LEU A 122 1.32 6.61 -16.45
N ALA A 123 2.65 6.61 -16.62
CA ALA A 123 3.57 5.93 -15.70
C ALA A 123 3.55 6.56 -14.30
N LEU A 124 3.55 7.89 -14.21
CA LEU A 124 3.51 8.59 -12.93
C LEU A 124 2.19 8.35 -12.18
N TRP A 125 1.05 8.46 -12.86
CA TRP A 125 -0.25 8.19 -12.25
C TRP A 125 -0.39 6.74 -11.83
N ALA A 126 0.03 5.80 -12.68
CA ALA A 126 0.04 4.38 -12.33
C ALA A 126 0.88 4.13 -11.07
N SER A 127 2.10 4.69 -11.00
CA SER A 127 2.96 4.60 -9.82
C SER A 127 2.29 5.14 -8.56
N GLY A 128 1.54 6.23 -8.68
CA GLY A 128 0.75 6.82 -7.59
C GLY A 128 -0.37 5.89 -7.12
N PHE A 129 -1.11 5.28 -8.04
CA PHE A 129 -2.13 4.28 -7.70
C PHE A 129 -1.53 3.05 -7.03
N TRP A 130 -0.37 2.59 -7.48
CA TRP A 130 0.31 1.46 -6.86
C TRP A 130 0.79 1.77 -5.44
N MET A 131 1.48 2.89 -5.22
CA MET A 131 1.88 3.29 -3.87
C MET A 131 0.66 3.45 -2.96
N PHE A 132 -0.42 4.05 -3.47
CA PHE A 132 -1.65 4.16 -2.71
C PHE A 132 -2.27 2.79 -2.37
N SER A 133 -2.22 1.83 -3.30
CA SER A 133 -2.67 0.46 -3.04
C SER A 133 -1.88 -0.22 -1.92
N LEU A 134 -0.56 0.02 -1.85
CA LEU A 134 0.28 -0.51 -0.77
C LEU A 134 -0.09 0.10 0.60
N ILE A 135 -0.31 1.42 0.65
CA ILE A 135 -0.75 2.11 1.87
C ILE A 135 -2.08 1.53 2.37
N MET A 136 -3.02 1.26 1.45
CA MET A 136 -4.36 0.83 1.83
C MET A 136 -4.49 -0.68 2.09
N ASN A 137 -3.59 -1.50 1.53
CA ASN A 137 -3.66 -2.97 1.63
C ASN A 137 -2.89 -3.54 2.82
N SER A 138 -2.18 -2.72 3.61
CA SER A 138 -1.50 -3.21 4.80
C SER A 138 -2.50 -3.54 5.91
N ARG A 139 -2.99 -4.78 5.90
CA ARG A 139 -3.89 -5.34 6.91
C ARG A 139 -3.22 -5.51 8.28
N ASN A 140 -1.90 -5.42 8.35
CA ASN A 140 -1.11 -5.56 9.56
C ASN A 140 -0.83 -4.18 10.19
N SER A 141 -1.31 -3.97 11.42
CA SER A 141 -1.18 -2.70 12.16
C SER A 141 0.28 -2.26 12.30
N ASP A 142 1.19 -3.22 12.43
CA ASP A 142 2.60 -2.96 12.73
C ASP A 142 3.39 -2.58 11.46
N TYR A 143 3.01 -3.14 10.32
CA TYR A 143 3.55 -2.76 9.01
C TYR A 143 3.09 -1.36 8.62
N CYS A 144 1.80 -1.05 8.86
CA CYS A 144 1.23 0.24 8.54
C CYS A 144 1.88 1.38 9.35
N TYR A 145 2.26 1.13 10.61
CA TYR A 145 2.88 2.15 11.47
C TYR A 145 4.33 2.44 11.08
N ASN A 146 5.14 1.40 10.84
CA ASN A 146 6.56 1.59 10.53
C ASN A 146 6.83 2.00 9.07
N CYS A 147 6.09 1.45 8.12
CA CYS A 147 6.27 1.77 6.69
C CYS A 147 5.37 2.92 6.21
N GLY A 148 4.29 3.25 6.94
CA GLY A 148 3.31 4.26 6.54
C GLY A 148 3.91 5.65 6.38
N THR A 149 4.78 6.06 7.31
CA THR A 149 5.48 7.37 7.22
C THR A 149 6.38 7.45 5.99
N VAL A 150 7.13 6.36 5.70
CA VAL A 150 8.03 6.30 4.54
C VAL A 150 7.23 6.28 3.23
N LEU A 151 6.17 5.46 3.13
CA LEU A 151 5.33 5.43 1.94
C LEU A 151 4.59 6.75 1.72
N THR A 152 4.12 7.41 2.78
CA THR A 152 3.47 8.73 2.67
C THR A 152 4.46 9.79 2.18
N TYR A 153 5.71 9.72 2.64
CA TYR A 153 6.77 10.58 2.13
C TYR A 153 7.08 10.31 0.65
N LEU A 154 7.21 9.04 0.24
CA LEU A 154 7.41 8.65 -1.16
C LEU A 154 6.25 9.09 -2.05
N GLN A 155 5.01 8.96 -1.59
CA GLN A 155 3.83 9.46 -2.28
C GLN A 155 3.88 10.98 -2.43
N SER A 156 4.29 11.70 -1.38
CA SER A 156 4.45 13.16 -1.42
C SER A 156 5.52 13.58 -2.43
N LEU A 157 6.66 12.89 -2.45
CA LEU A 157 7.72 13.10 -3.45
C LEU A 157 7.23 12.83 -4.88
N LEU A 158 6.45 11.77 -5.10
CA LEU A 158 5.88 11.49 -6.41
C LEU A 158 4.94 12.59 -6.86
N MET A 159 4.08 13.11 -5.97
CA MET A 159 3.19 14.23 -6.31
C MET A 159 3.99 15.48 -6.68
N ILE A 160 5.09 15.78 -5.99
CA ILE A 160 6.00 16.88 -6.34
C ILE A 160 6.66 16.61 -7.71
N MET A 161 7.13 15.40 -7.96
CA MET A 161 7.71 15.00 -9.26
C MET A 161 6.72 15.20 -10.40
N ILE A 162 5.44 14.85 -10.22
CA ILE A 162 4.39 15.08 -11.22
C ILE A 162 4.29 16.57 -11.57
N GLN A 163 4.33 17.47 -10.58
CA GLN A 163 4.32 18.92 -10.83
C GLN A 163 5.56 19.36 -11.61
N LEU A 164 6.75 18.92 -11.18
CA LEU A 164 8.01 19.31 -11.81
C LEU A 164 8.09 18.82 -13.27
N VAL A 165 7.64 17.59 -13.54
CA VAL A 165 7.54 17.04 -14.89
C VAL A 165 6.58 17.86 -15.74
N GLN A 166 5.42 18.24 -15.20
CA GLN A 166 4.47 19.10 -15.90
C GLN A 166 5.09 20.44 -16.28
N PHE A 167 5.76 21.13 -15.35
CA PHE A 167 6.47 22.39 -15.64
C PHE A 167 7.58 22.19 -16.67
N GLY A 168 8.37 21.12 -16.54
CA GLY A 168 9.42 20.77 -17.50
C GLY A 168 8.89 20.55 -18.91
N LEU A 169 7.75 19.87 -19.06
CA LEU A 169 7.09 19.67 -20.35
C LEU A 169 6.58 20.99 -20.93
N PHE A 170 6.03 21.91 -20.14
CA PHE A 170 5.62 23.23 -20.64
C PHE A 170 6.81 24.03 -21.19
N ILE A 171 7.91 24.04 -20.45
CA ILE A 171 9.16 24.71 -20.84
C ILE A 171 9.74 24.04 -22.10
N ALA A 172 9.76 22.72 -22.17
CA ALA A 172 10.26 21.97 -23.32
C ALA A 172 9.43 22.24 -24.58
N ALA A 173 8.10 22.24 -24.47
CA ALA A 173 7.22 22.61 -25.59
C ALA A 173 7.47 24.05 -26.05
N PHE A 174 7.64 25.00 -25.11
CA PHE A 174 7.91 26.40 -25.43
C PHE A 174 9.20 26.60 -26.22
N PHE A 175 10.30 25.96 -25.80
CA PHE A 175 11.59 26.14 -26.43
C PHE A 175 11.74 25.34 -27.73
N ASN A 176 11.22 24.10 -27.78
CA ASN A 176 11.42 23.22 -28.93
C ASN A 176 10.47 23.51 -30.10
N MET A 177 9.27 24.03 -29.83
CA MET A 177 8.27 24.26 -30.90
C MET A 177 8.27 25.69 -31.44
N ARG A 178 9.09 26.61 -30.91
CA ARG A 178 9.20 27.98 -31.45
C ARG A 178 9.80 27.96 -32.87
N PRO A 179 9.22 28.65 -33.87
CA PRO A 179 8.18 29.70 -33.81
C PRO A 179 6.72 29.24 -34.00
N TYR A 180 6.44 27.94 -34.02
CA TYR A 180 5.12 27.35 -34.27
C TYR A 180 4.22 27.41 -33.02
N TRP A 181 3.60 28.57 -32.81
CA TRP A 181 2.79 28.85 -31.62
C TRP A 181 1.53 28.00 -31.53
N VAL A 182 0.89 27.66 -32.66
CA VAL A 182 -0.36 26.88 -32.68
C VAL A 182 -0.12 25.49 -32.09
N GLU A 183 0.93 24.81 -32.56
CA GLU A 183 1.36 23.49 -32.12
C GLU A 183 1.76 23.49 -30.65
N THR A 184 2.44 24.56 -30.20
CA THR A 184 2.78 24.76 -28.79
C THR A 184 1.52 24.81 -27.91
N TYR A 185 0.51 25.58 -28.32
CA TYR A 185 -0.75 25.67 -27.59
C TYR A 185 -1.53 24.35 -27.59
N VAL A 186 -1.52 23.62 -28.71
CA VAL A 186 -2.13 22.29 -28.79
C VAL A 186 -1.44 21.33 -27.83
N ALA A 187 -0.11 21.29 -27.81
CA ALA A 187 0.65 20.44 -26.89
C ALA A 187 0.36 20.78 -25.42
N TRP A 188 0.32 22.07 -25.07
CA TRP A 188 -0.03 22.53 -23.73
C TRP A 188 -1.46 22.14 -23.33
N ALA A 189 -2.43 22.30 -24.23
CA ALA A 189 -3.82 21.93 -23.97
C ALA A 189 -3.96 20.43 -23.68
N VAL A 190 -3.26 19.58 -24.44
CA VAL A 190 -3.25 18.13 -24.22
C VAL A 190 -2.60 17.78 -22.88
N ILE A 191 -1.42 18.34 -22.58
CA ILE A 191 -0.74 18.15 -21.28
C ILE A 191 -1.64 18.55 -20.12
N PHE A 192 -2.28 19.72 -20.19
CA PHE A 192 -3.21 20.18 -19.17
C PHE A 192 -4.38 19.22 -18.99
N THR A 193 -4.97 18.75 -20.09
CA THR A 193 -6.12 17.84 -20.05
C THR A 193 -5.76 16.51 -19.37
N ILE A 194 -4.61 15.93 -19.71
CA ILE A 194 -4.13 14.68 -19.12
C ILE A 194 -3.81 14.86 -17.64
N TYR A 195 -3.13 15.94 -17.29
CA TYR A 195 -2.80 16.24 -15.90
C TYR A 195 -4.06 16.42 -15.05
N PHE A 196 -5.00 17.27 -15.48
CA PHE A 196 -6.22 17.54 -14.71
C PHE A 196 -7.15 16.33 -14.63
N SER A 197 -7.26 15.54 -15.70
CA SER A 197 -8.06 14.31 -15.68
C SER A 197 -7.45 13.27 -14.74
N GLY A 198 -6.15 12.99 -14.85
CA GLY A 198 -5.45 12.06 -13.96
C GLY A 198 -5.56 12.47 -12.49
N ASN A 199 -5.33 13.76 -12.20
CA ASN A 199 -5.44 14.29 -10.85
C ASN A 199 -6.88 14.21 -10.30
N SER A 200 -7.89 14.51 -11.13
CA SER A 200 -9.29 14.38 -10.74
C SER A 200 -9.69 12.94 -10.46
N TYR A 201 -9.25 11.99 -11.27
CA TYR A 201 -9.50 10.56 -11.06
C TYR A 201 -8.79 10.05 -9.81
N PHE A 202 -7.51 10.40 -9.63
CA PHE A 202 -6.73 10.04 -8.46
C PHE A 202 -7.37 10.59 -7.17
N GLY A 203 -7.75 11.88 -7.16
CA GLY A 203 -8.42 12.53 -6.04
C GLY A 203 -9.76 11.88 -5.68
N GLN A 204 -10.58 11.54 -6.68
CA GLN A 204 -11.85 10.85 -6.45
C GLN A 204 -11.63 9.47 -5.84
N HIS A 205 -10.70 8.67 -6.40
CA HIS A 205 -10.36 7.36 -5.85
C HIS A 205 -9.85 7.44 -4.41
N PHE A 206 -8.95 8.38 -4.16
CA PHE A 206 -8.41 8.65 -2.82
C PHE A 206 -9.52 8.97 -1.82
N CYS A 207 -10.42 9.90 -2.18
CA CYS A 207 -11.54 10.30 -1.32
C CYS A 207 -12.54 9.16 -1.06
N THR A 208 -12.68 8.21 -1.98
CA THR A 208 -13.56 7.05 -1.78
C THR A 208 -12.95 5.97 -0.90
N LEU A 209 -11.64 5.74 -1.02
CA LEU A 209 -10.96 4.65 -0.33
C LEU A 209 -10.47 5.06 1.06
N ALA A 210 -10.03 6.30 1.22
CA ALA A 210 -9.45 6.84 2.45
C ALA A 210 -10.09 8.19 2.85
N PRO A 211 -11.43 8.25 3.04
CA PRO A 211 -12.13 9.52 3.28
C PRO A 211 -11.75 10.18 4.62
N LEU A 212 -11.38 9.37 5.63
CA LEU A 212 -11.05 9.89 6.97
C LEU A 212 -9.64 10.49 6.97
N GLU A 213 -8.70 9.78 6.35
CA GLU A 213 -7.31 10.14 6.18
C GLU A 213 -7.20 11.44 5.37
N PHE A 214 -8.07 11.63 4.37
CA PHE A 214 -8.14 12.88 3.59
C PHE A 214 -8.23 14.15 4.46
N PHE A 215 -9.02 14.12 5.55
CA PHE A 215 -9.18 15.26 6.44
C PHE A 215 -7.93 15.60 7.27
N HIS A 216 -6.97 14.68 7.36
CA HIS A 216 -5.73 14.87 8.11
C HIS A 216 -4.61 15.50 7.26
N PHE A 217 -4.76 15.51 5.94
CA PHE A 217 -3.77 16.18 5.08
C PHE A 217 -3.84 17.70 5.21
N PRO A 218 -2.73 18.43 4.99
CA PRO A 218 -2.74 19.87 4.89
C PRO A 218 -3.72 20.36 3.81
N LEU A 219 -4.37 21.51 4.04
CA LEU A 219 -5.38 22.08 3.13
C LEU A 219 -4.85 22.23 1.69
N LEU A 220 -3.57 22.59 1.53
CA LEU A 220 -2.95 22.73 0.22
C LEU A 220 -2.96 21.40 -0.54
N VAL A 221 -2.65 20.29 0.14
CA VAL A 221 -2.65 18.94 -0.45
C VAL A 221 -4.09 18.50 -0.78
N GLN A 222 -5.05 18.83 0.07
CA GLN A 222 -6.47 18.55 -0.20
C GLN A 222 -6.96 19.29 -1.45
N LEU A 223 -6.59 20.58 -1.58
CA LEU A 223 -6.97 21.42 -2.72
C LEU A 223 -6.29 20.97 -4.01
N THR A 224 -5.03 20.52 -3.96
CA THR A 224 -4.35 20.03 -5.16
C THR A 224 -4.91 18.68 -5.59
N THR A 225 -5.17 17.75 -4.68
CA THR A 225 -5.63 16.39 -5.02
C THR A 225 -7.09 16.31 -5.42
N SER A 226 -8.01 16.95 -4.68
CA SER A 226 -9.43 16.99 -5.03
C SER A 226 -10.06 18.36 -4.72
N PRO A 227 -9.83 19.37 -5.60
CA PRO A 227 -10.38 20.71 -5.38
C PRO A 227 -11.92 20.69 -5.35
N GLN A 228 -12.54 19.81 -6.15
CA GLN A 228 -13.99 19.71 -6.22
C GLN A 228 -14.61 19.20 -4.91
N ASP A 229 -13.96 18.26 -4.21
CA ASP A 229 -14.49 17.71 -2.97
C ASP A 229 -14.29 18.66 -1.77
N VAL A 230 -13.30 19.54 -1.84
CA VAL A 230 -13.04 20.58 -0.82
C VAL A 230 -13.92 21.81 -1.02
N LEU A 231 -13.98 22.33 -2.25
CA LEU A 231 -14.60 23.61 -2.57
C LEU A 231 -16.12 23.52 -2.74
N VAL A 232 -16.65 22.39 -3.24
CA VAL A 232 -18.09 22.24 -3.50
C VAL A 232 -18.81 21.75 -2.24
N PRO A 233 -19.72 22.55 -1.62
CA PRO A 233 -20.32 22.22 -0.33
C PRO A 233 -21.03 20.85 -0.31
N ARG A 234 -21.76 20.52 -1.38
CA ARG A 234 -22.47 19.24 -1.51
C ARG A 234 -21.53 18.02 -1.50
N ARG A 235 -20.38 18.14 -2.19
CA ARG A 235 -19.38 17.06 -2.23
C ARG A 235 -18.64 16.94 -0.90
N ARG A 236 -18.31 18.06 -0.28
CA ARG A 236 -17.73 18.11 1.07
C ARG A 236 -18.63 17.44 2.11
N GLU A 237 -19.94 17.66 2.04
CA GLU A 237 -20.89 16.99 2.94
C GLU A 237 -20.92 15.46 2.69
N LYS A 238 -20.92 15.03 1.42
CA LYS A 238 -20.81 13.61 1.07
C LYS A 238 -19.51 13.00 1.62
N LEU A 239 -18.39 13.70 1.49
CA LEU A 239 -17.10 13.27 1.99
C LEU A 239 -17.08 13.14 3.52
N ARG A 240 -17.71 14.08 4.24
CA ARG A 240 -17.89 13.99 5.69
C ARG A 240 -18.73 12.78 6.11
N LYS A 241 -19.81 12.47 5.38
CA LYS A 241 -20.63 11.28 5.62
C LYS A 241 -19.81 10.00 5.44
N LEU A 242 -19.00 9.93 4.38
CA LEU A 242 -18.09 8.80 4.13
C LEU A 242 -17.04 8.66 5.22
N ALA A 243 -16.37 9.75 5.62
CA ALA A 243 -15.37 9.75 6.68
C ALA A 243 -15.97 9.29 8.03
N PHE A 244 -17.18 9.74 8.35
CA PHE A 244 -17.89 9.32 9.56
C PHE A 244 -18.25 7.82 9.54
N SER A 245 -18.71 7.32 8.39
CA SER A 245 -18.98 5.89 8.23
C SER A 245 -17.72 5.03 8.37
N ARG A 246 -16.59 5.51 7.83
CA ARG A 246 -15.28 4.87 7.95
C ARG A 246 -14.78 4.88 9.39
N ALA A 247 -14.92 6.00 10.10
CA ALA A 247 -14.55 6.10 11.51
C ALA A 247 -15.32 5.08 12.38
N ARG A 248 -16.64 4.98 12.20
CA ARG A 248 -17.47 3.97 12.91
C ARG A 248 -17.06 2.54 12.58
N PHE A 249 -16.74 2.26 11.32
CA PHE A 249 -16.26 0.95 10.91
C PHE A 249 -14.93 0.60 11.61
N LEU A 250 -13.99 1.55 11.68
CA LEU A 250 -12.71 1.37 12.37
C LEU A 250 -12.89 1.21 13.89
N GLU A 251 -13.80 1.98 14.50
CA GLU A 251 -14.15 1.85 15.91
C GLU A 251 -14.73 0.47 16.23
N HIS A 252 -15.73 0.02 15.46
CA HIS A 252 -16.31 -1.31 15.64
C HIS A 252 -15.26 -2.42 15.43
N ARG A 253 -14.39 -2.26 14.43
CA ARG A 253 -13.30 -3.20 14.18
C ARG A 253 -12.33 -3.25 15.36
N ALA A 254 -11.89 -2.12 15.88
CA ALA A 254 -10.98 -2.04 17.03
C ALA A 254 -11.59 -2.68 18.28
N LEU A 255 -12.89 -2.47 18.53
CA LEU A 255 -13.63 -3.13 19.60
C LEU A 255 -13.70 -4.65 19.40
N SER A 256 -13.99 -5.10 18.17
CA SER A 256 -14.04 -6.55 17.86
C SER A 256 -12.67 -7.22 17.98
N GLU A 257 -11.59 -6.54 17.56
CA GLU A 257 -10.22 -7.05 17.68
C GLU A 257 -9.78 -7.07 19.15
N SER A 258 -10.19 -6.09 19.96
CA SER A 258 -9.95 -6.08 21.40
C SER A 258 -10.71 -7.20 22.11
N ALA A 259 -11.97 -7.44 21.74
CA ALA A 259 -12.75 -8.56 22.26
C ALA A 259 -12.16 -9.92 21.86
N GLN A 260 -11.70 -10.05 20.61
CA GLN A 260 -11.00 -11.27 20.16
C GLN A 260 -9.69 -11.47 20.93
N ARG A 261 -8.88 -10.44 21.14
CA ARG A 261 -7.66 -10.55 21.95
C ARG A 261 -7.95 -10.99 23.39
N MET A 262 -9.04 -10.48 23.98
CA MET A 262 -9.48 -10.95 25.31
C MET A 262 -9.88 -12.43 25.27
N ASN A 263 -10.63 -12.87 24.25
CA ASN A 263 -11.06 -14.27 24.11
C ASN A 263 -9.90 -15.24 23.75
N THR A 264 -8.92 -14.81 22.96
CA THR A 264 -7.75 -15.62 22.60
C THR A 264 -6.79 -15.76 23.78
N ASN A 265 -6.57 -14.68 24.55
CA ASN A 265 -5.83 -14.77 25.81
C ASN A 265 -6.61 -15.57 26.88
N GLU A 266 -7.95 -15.62 26.79
CA GLU A 266 -8.73 -16.59 27.55
C GLU A 266 -8.49 -18.01 27.07
N SER A 267 -8.39 -18.30 25.76
CA SER A 267 -8.22 -19.69 25.29
C SER A 267 -6.89 -20.37 25.69
N GLU A 268 -5.81 -19.62 25.98
CA GLU A 268 -4.54 -20.21 26.47
C GLU A 268 -4.40 -20.19 28.00
N ILE A 269 -5.19 -19.38 28.72
CA ILE A 269 -5.17 -19.28 30.20
C ILE A 269 -6.42 -19.91 30.86
N SER A 270 -7.44 -20.31 30.07
CA SER A 270 -8.78 -20.76 30.53
C SER A 270 -8.89 -22.22 30.96
N MET A 271 -7.97 -22.69 31.78
CA MET A 271 -8.38 -23.76 32.71
C MET A 271 -8.15 -23.43 34.18
N VAL A 272 -7.40 -22.37 34.51
CA VAL A 272 -7.13 -22.06 35.92
C VAL A 272 -8.05 -20.96 36.40
N THR A 273 -8.97 -21.31 37.29
CA THR A 273 -9.85 -20.34 37.97
C THR A 273 -9.05 -19.49 38.97
N ILE A 274 -9.56 -18.30 39.35
CA ILE A 274 -8.91 -17.46 40.39
C ILE A 274 -8.77 -18.24 41.70
N LYS A 275 -9.77 -19.07 42.01
CA LYS A 275 -9.75 -19.98 43.15
C LYS A 275 -8.57 -20.96 43.09
N GLU A 276 -8.32 -21.58 41.94
CA GLU A 276 -7.16 -22.47 41.77
C GLU A 276 -5.83 -21.72 41.83
N LEU A 277 -5.76 -20.49 41.31
CA LEU A 277 -4.57 -19.64 41.43
C LEU A 277 -4.25 -19.34 42.90
N LEU A 278 -5.25 -18.91 43.67
CA LEU A 278 -5.09 -18.59 45.08
C LEU A 278 -4.80 -19.84 45.93
N GLN A 279 -5.41 -20.98 45.60
CA GLN A 279 -5.09 -22.25 46.23
C GLN A 279 -3.65 -22.67 45.96
N ASN A 280 -3.16 -22.54 44.73
CA ASN A 280 -1.77 -22.86 44.40
C ASN A 280 -0.78 -21.91 45.11
N ALA A 281 -1.06 -20.60 45.12
CA ALA A 281 -0.25 -19.62 45.85
C ALA A 281 -0.20 -19.94 47.35
N LYS A 282 -1.34 -20.29 47.94
CA LYS A 282 -1.44 -20.71 49.34
C LYS A 282 -0.61 -21.98 49.63
N MET A 283 -0.65 -22.97 48.74
CA MET A 283 0.11 -24.21 48.87
C MET A 283 1.62 -23.96 48.78
N ASN A 284 2.08 -23.10 47.85
CA ASN A 284 3.48 -22.72 47.75
C ASN A 284 4.01 -22.02 49.00
N MET A 285 3.15 -21.26 49.67
CA MET A 285 3.49 -20.57 50.92
C MET A 285 3.38 -21.47 52.18
N GLY A 286 2.95 -22.73 52.05
CA GLY A 286 2.75 -23.65 53.17
C GLY A 286 1.57 -23.30 54.08
N LEU A 287 0.60 -22.51 53.61
CA LEU A 287 -0.52 -22.00 54.40
C LEU A 287 -1.79 -22.85 54.23
N HIS A 288 -1.73 -24.15 54.50
CA HIS A 288 -2.82 -25.09 54.18
C HIS A 288 -4.19 -24.70 54.76
N ASP A 289 -4.23 -24.12 55.95
CA ASP A 289 -5.47 -23.77 56.67
C ASP A 289 -5.97 -22.34 56.41
N TYR A 290 -5.28 -21.55 55.58
CA TYR A 290 -5.69 -20.18 55.30
C TYR A 290 -6.92 -20.14 54.36
N ASP A 291 -7.95 -19.41 54.76
CA ASP A 291 -9.17 -19.25 53.96
C ASP A 291 -9.04 -18.08 52.98
N THR A 292 -9.16 -18.37 51.68
CA THR A 292 -9.08 -17.38 50.59
C THR A 292 -10.44 -16.84 50.16
N SER A 293 -11.55 -17.33 50.73
CA SER A 293 -12.92 -16.97 50.33
C SER A 293 -13.20 -15.46 50.37
N SER A 294 -12.71 -14.77 51.40
CA SER A 294 -12.83 -13.31 51.54
C SER A 294 -12.09 -12.54 50.45
N ILE A 295 -10.95 -13.06 49.99
CA ILE A 295 -10.14 -12.44 48.93
C ILE A 295 -10.80 -12.67 47.57
N GLU A 296 -11.31 -13.88 47.34
CA GLU A 296 -12.08 -14.23 46.13
C GLU A 296 -13.28 -13.29 45.97
N ASN A 297 -14.09 -13.10 47.03
CA ASN A 297 -15.26 -12.23 47.00
C ASN A 297 -14.90 -10.76 46.71
N ARG A 298 -13.76 -10.27 47.24
CA ARG A 298 -13.31 -8.89 47.00
C ARG A 298 -12.82 -8.68 45.58
N LEU A 299 -12.11 -9.67 45.02
CA LEU A 299 -11.69 -9.65 43.63
C LEU A 299 -12.91 -9.73 42.69
N GLU A 300 -13.89 -10.57 43.01
CA GLU A 300 -15.14 -10.69 42.25
C GLU A 300 -15.97 -9.40 42.28
N ALA A 301 -16.07 -8.74 43.45
CA ALA A 301 -16.78 -7.47 43.60
C ALA A 301 -16.21 -6.36 42.69
N ASP A 302 -14.90 -6.36 42.48
CA ASP A 302 -14.20 -5.42 41.59
C ASP A 302 -14.03 -5.95 40.15
N LEU A 303 -14.86 -6.93 39.77
CA LEU A 303 -14.96 -7.53 38.42
C LEU A 303 -13.70 -8.29 37.95
N PHE A 304 -12.83 -8.71 38.86
CA PHE A 304 -11.77 -9.68 38.57
C PHE A 304 -12.34 -11.09 38.60
N LEU A 305 -13.00 -11.49 37.50
CA LEU A 305 -13.66 -12.80 37.38
C LEU A 305 -12.73 -13.90 36.87
N LYS A 306 -11.59 -13.56 36.27
CA LYS A 306 -10.66 -14.50 35.62
C LYS A 306 -9.20 -14.19 35.96
N VAL A 307 -8.35 -15.23 35.96
CA VAL A 307 -6.89 -15.12 36.19
C VAL A 307 -6.22 -14.15 35.21
N ALA A 308 -6.70 -14.11 33.96
CA ALA A 308 -6.23 -13.16 32.94
C ALA A 308 -6.37 -11.69 33.36
N HIS A 309 -7.37 -11.32 34.18
CA HIS A 309 -7.58 -9.95 34.63
C HIS A 309 -6.51 -9.49 35.65
N LEU A 310 -5.83 -10.44 36.29
CA LEU A 310 -4.77 -10.21 37.26
C LEU A 310 -3.39 -10.14 36.60
N HIS A 311 -3.28 -10.57 35.34
CA HIS A 311 -2.02 -10.58 34.62
C HIS A 311 -1.52 -9.16 34.32
N GLY A 312 -0.23 -8.90 34.54
CA GLY A 312 0.38 -7.58 34.40
C GLY A 312 0.04 -6.58 35.53
N ARG A 313 -0.72 -6.98 36.56
CA ARG A 313 -0.97 -6.14 37.74
C ARG A 313 0.24 -6.15 38.67
N SER A 314 0.59 -4.96 39.18
CA SER A 314 1.68 -4.81 40.15
C SER A 314 1.33 -5.46 41.49
N VAL A 315 2.36 -5.85 42.24
CA VAL A 315 2.22 -6.36 43.62
C VAL A 315 1.47 -5.35 44.50
N GLU A 316 1.74 -4.05 44.32
CA GLU A 316 1.04 -2.97 45.03
C GLU A 316 -0.47 -2.91 44.72
N CYS A 317 -0.87 -3.27 43.50
CA CYS A 317 -2.28 -3.33 43.13
C CYS A 317 -2.97 -4.53 43.80
N LEU A 318 -2.31 -5.70 43.77
CA LEU A 318 -2.81 -6.94 44.36
C LEU A 318 -2.87 -6.89 45.89
N SER A 319 -1.92 -6.21 46.54
CA SER A 319 -1.86 -6.09 48.00
C SER A 319 -3.03 -5.31 48.62
N ASN A 320 -3.80 -4.58 47.80
CA ASN A 320 -5.05 -3.98 48.24
C ASN A 320 -6.13 -5.04 48.53
N TYR A 321 -6.08 -6.19 47.85
CA TYR A 321 -7.08 -7.25 47.93
C TYR A 321 -6.65 -8.40 48.84
N MET A 322 -5.35 -8.64 48.97
CA MET A 322 -4.78 -9.77 49.70
C MET A 322 -3.52 -9.36 50.49
N PRO A 323 -3.09 -10.13 51.51
CA PRO A 323 -1.86 -9.85 52.22
C PRO A 323 -0.64 -9.77 51.29
N LEU A 324 0.31 -8.89 51.59
CA LEU A 324 1.46 -8.58 50.73
C LEU A 324 2.21 -9.83 50.25
N ARG A 325 2.47 -10.79 51.15
CA ARG A 325 3.17 -12.04 50.80
C ARG A 325 2.39 -12.91 49.81
N LEU A 326 1.06 -12.91 49.89
CA LEU A 326 0.21 -13.63 48.94
C LEU A 326 0.17 -12.90 47.59
N ALA A 327 0.17 -11.55 47.61
CA ALA A 327 0.25 -10.74 46.40
C ALA A 327 1.56 -10.95 45.64
N GLU A 328 2.69 -11.04 46.35
CA GLU A 328 4.01 -11.36 45.78
C GLU A 328 4.01 -12.75 45.12
N GLU A 329 3.47 -13.77 45.80
CA GLU A 329 3.43 -15.14 45.28
C GLU A 329 2.48 -15.27 44.07
N VAL A 330 1.31 -14.64 44.12
CA VAL A 330 0.37 -14.59 42.99
C VAL A 330 1.01 -13.90 41.79
N HIS A 331 1.71 -12.78 42.00
CA HIS A 331 2.43 -12.08 40.94
C HIS A 331 3.54 -12.96 40.35
N HIS A 332 4.27 -13.70 41.18
CA HIS A 332 5.31 -14.63 40.75
C HIS A 332 4.75 -15.80 39.91
N ILE A 333 3.64 -16.42 40.34
CA ILE A 333 2.96 -17.49 39.58
C ILE A 333 2.44 -16.97 38.23
N LEU A 334 1.94 -15.72 38.20
CA LEU A 334 1.48 -15.09 36.96
C LEU A 334 2.63 -14.75 36.00
N GLY A 335 3.81 -14.37 36.51
CA GLY A 335 4.99 -14.08 35.69
C GLY A 335 5.63 -15.34 35.10
N THR A 336 5.78 -16.40 35.91
CA THR A 336 6.43 -17.65 35.50
C THR A 336 5.67 -18.42 34.41
N LYS A 337 4.33 -18.36 34.39
CA LYS A 337 3.51 -19.01 33.36
C LYS A 337 3.51 -18.31 32.00
N CYS A 338 4.12 -17.12 31.89
CA CYS A 338 4.18 -16.37 30.63
C CYS A 338 5.46 -16.62 29.84
N GLU A 339 6.47 -17.26 30.46
CA GLU A 339 7.77 -17.58 29.84
C GLU A 339 7.87 -19.03 29.34
N SER A 340 6.86 -19.86 29.63
CA SER A 340 6.71 -21.23 29.15
C SER A 340 5.67 -21.31 28.04
#